data_AF-A8N6V7-F1
#
_entry.id   AF-A8N6V7-F1
#
_cell.length_a   1.000
_cell.length_b   1.000
_cell.length_c   1.000
_cell.angle_alpha   90.00
_cell.angle_beta   90.00
_cell.angle_gamma   90.00
#
_symmetry.space_group_name_H-M   'P 1'
#
loop_
_entity.id
_entity.type
_entity.pdbx_description
1 polymer ?
#
loop_
_entity_poly.entity_id
_entity_poly.type
_entity_poly.pdbx_seq_one_letter_code
_entity_poly.pdbx_strand_id
1 'polypeptide(L)'
;MCKHILNAQVSIRAPCCKQWFDCAECHAETQDHKLKKTNEMAFICKKCKKAFRKDMTNYEESDEYCPHCDNHYVIEAKTPAPVLGVEGEDARVDARYVFDTGLRMIGSLTLSQDAERRPSQACAPPVAVF
;
A
#
# COMPACT_ATOMS: atom_id res chain seq x y z
N MET A 1 11.17 13.82 -1.49
CA MET A 1 10.17 13.15 -0.63
C MET A 1 9.63 11.98 -1.45
N CYS A 2 9.78 10.74 -0.97
CA CYS A 2 9.38 9.54 -1.71
C CYS A 2 7.85 9.56 -1.93
N LYS A 3 7.41 9.13 -3.12
CA LYS A 3 5.98 8.93 -3.41
C LYS A 3 5.44 7.66 -2.77
N HIS A 4 6.31 6.67 -2.55
CA HIS A 4 5.96 5.33 -2.08
C HIS A 4 5.91 5.21 -0.55
N ILE A 5 6.84 5.87 0.16
CA ILE A 5 6.95 5.86 1.63
C ILE A 5 6.92 7.30 2.14
N LEU A 6 5.78 7.72 2.71
CA LEU A 6 5.55 9.10 3.13
C LEU A 6 6.40 9.51 4.33
N ASN A 7 6.70 8.55 5.21
CA ASN A 7 7.45 8.76 6.44
C ASN A 7 8.94 8.38 6.33
N ALA A 8 9.50 8.31 5.12
CA ALA A 8 10.91 7.95 4.93
C ALA A 8 11.85 8.95 5.62
N GLN A 9 12.53 8.52 6.69
CA GLN A 9 13.40 9.38 7.52
C GLN A 9 14.86 9.47 7.06
N VAL A 10 15.28 8.52 6.23
CA VAL A 10 16.64 8.44 5.68
C VAL A 10 16.59 8.37 4.16
N SER A 11 17.70 8.74 3.53
CA SER A 11 17.96 8.50 2.11
C SER A 11 19.13 7.54 2.00
N ILE A 12 19.01 6.55 1.13
CA ILE A 12 19.96 5.46 0.94
C ILE A 12 20.77 5.74 -0.33
N ARG A 13 22.09 5.57 -0.25
CA ARG A 13 22.94 5.64 -1.45
C ARG A 13 22.93 4.30 -2.18
N ALA A 14 22.45 4.30 -3.41
CA ALA A 14 22.48 3.12 -4.26
C ALA A 14 23.92 2.85 -4.75
N PRO A 15 24.51 1.66 -4.49
CA PRO A 15 25.90 1.37 -4.89
C PRO A 15 26.06 1.21 -6.40
N CYS A 16 24.97 0.95 -7.14
CA CYS A 16 24.97 0.76 -8.59
C CYS A 16 25.16 2.08 -9.36
N CYS A 17 24.42 3.13 -9.03
CA CYS A 17 24.45 4.42 -9.71
C CYS A 17 25.06 5.56 -8.88
N LYS A 18 25.44 5.28 -7.61
CA LYS A 18 26.02 6.25 -6.65
C LYS A 18 25.11 7.45 -6.34
N GLN A 19 23.82 7.36 -6.67
CA GLN A 19 22.79 8.35 -6.41
C GLN A 19 22.03 8.03 -5.10
N TRP A 20 21.32 9.03 -4.59
CA TRP A 20 20.56 8.93 -3.35
C TRP A 20 19.08 8.75 -3.64
N PHE A 21 18.47 7.75 -3.00
CA PHE A 21 17.05 7.46 -3.12
C PHE A 21 16.45 7.21 -1.75
N ASP A 22 15.18 7.54 -1.60
CA ASP A 22 14.46 7.37 -0.34
C ASP A 22 13.90 5.94 -0.17
N CYS A 23 13.73 5.21 -1.27
CA CYS A 23 13.03 3.92 -1.33
C CYS A 23 13.47 3.16 -2.60
N ALA A 24 13.36 1.82 -2.59
CA ALA A 24 13.80 0.99 -3.71
C ALA A 24 12.96 1.20 -4.99
N GLU A 25 11.68 1.53 -4.84
CA GLU A 25 10.77 1.82 -5.94
C GLU A 25 11.16 3.11 -6.66
N CYS A 26 11.55 4.17 -5.94
CA CYS A 26 12.11 5.38 -6.54
C CYS A 26 13.38 5.11 -7.36
N HIS A 27 14.22 4.14 -6.95
CA HIS A 27 15.38 3.73 -7.76
C HIS A 27 14.92 3.02 -9.05
N ALA A 28 13.97 2.09 -8.95
CA ALA A 28 13.44 1.36 -10.11
C ALA A 28 12.74 2.26 -11.14
N GLU A 29 12.08 3.33 -10.70
CA GLU A 29 11.44 4.29 -11.62
C GLU A 29 12.43 5.20 -12.34
N THR A 30 13.59 5.45 -11.74
CA THR A 30 14.59 6.40 -12.27
C THR A 30 15.73 5.72 -13.00
N GLN A 31 15.89 4.41 -12.85
CA GLN A 31 17.04 3.65 -13.35
C GLN A 31 16.60 2.35 -14.02
N ASP A 32 17.20 2.04 -15.17
CA ASP A 32 16.87 0.83 -15.96
C ASP A 32 17.53 -0.47 -15.45
N HIS A 33 17.98 -0.51 -14.19
CA HIS A 33 18.67 -1.66 -13.62
C HIS A 33 18.23 -1.97 -12.19
N LYS A 34 18.40 -3.24 -11.78
CA LYS A 34 18.09 -3.67 -10.42
C LYS A 34 19.12 -3.16 -9.42
N LEU A 35 18.66 -2.78 -8.23
CA LEU A 35 19.51 -2.33 -7.13
C LEU A 35 20.47 -3.45 -6.69
N LYS A 36 21.77 -3.16 -6.70
CA LYS A 36 22.80 -4.08 -6.20
C LYS A 36 22.75 -4.13 -4.67
N LYS A 37 22.74 -5.35 -4.12
CA LYS A 37 22.82 -5.59 -2.67
C LYS A 37 24.29 -5.53 -2.24
N THR A 38 24.59 -4.74 -1.22
CA THR A 38 25.91 -4.67 -0.58
C THR A 38 25.75 -4.78 0.93
N ASN A 39 26.77 -5.32 1.59
CA ASN A 39 26.77 -5.45 3.04
C ASN A 39 26.97 -4.09 3.72
N GLU A 40 27.79 -3.22 3.14
CA GLU A 40 27.96 -1.85 3.61
C GLU A 40 26.92 -0.95 2.93
N MET A 41 26.10 -0.27 3.73
CA MET A 41 25.09 0.67 3.24
C MET A 41 25.39 2.08 3.78
N ALA A 42 25.26 3.09 2.91
CA ALA A 42 25.43 4.49 3.29
C ALA A 42 24.08 5.18 3.32
N PHE A 43 23.81 5.85 4.44
CA PHE A 43 22.56 6.53 4.73
C PHE A 43 22.81 8.02 5.00
N ILE A 44 21.83 8.85 4.66
CA ILE A 44 21.74 10.25 5.11
C ILE A 44 20.48 10.39 5.95
N CYS A 45 20.62 10.86 7.19
CA CYS A 45 19.47 11.19 8.03
C CYS A 45 18.86 12.51 7.58
N LYS A 46 17.54 12.57 7.35
CA LYS A 46 16.87 13.81 6.94
C LYS A 46 16.74 14.83 8.08
N LYS A 47 16.76 14.39 9.34
CA LYS A 47 16.71 15.29 10.50
C LYS A 47 18.01 16.07 10.69
N CYS A 48 19.14 15.37 10.74
CA CYS A 48 20.44 16.01 10.99
C CYS A 48 21.27 16.27 9.71
N LYS A 49 20.84 15.75 8.55
CA LYS A 49 21.52 15.85 7.24
C LYS A 49 22.95 15.31 7.21
N LYS A 50 23.36 14.54 8.22
CA LYS A 50 24.67 13.90 8.28
C LYS A 50 24.61 12.53 7.60
N ALA A 51 25.65 12.23 6.83
CA ALA A 51 25.85 10.93 6.20
C ALA A 51 26.55 9.99 7.18
N PHE A 52 26.06 8.77 7.30
CA PHE A 52 26.68 7.71 8.10
C PHE A 52 26.65 6.40 7.33
N ARG A 53 27.50 5.46 7.72
CA ARG A 53 27.62 4.13 7.11
C ARG A 53 27.29 3.06 8.13
N LYS A 54 26.63 2.01 7.68
CA LYS A 54 26.26 0.88 8.51
C LYS A 54 26.48 -0.43 7.76
N ASP A 55 27.01 -1.40 8.48
CA ASP A 55 27.27 -2.74 7.98
C ASP A 55 26.09 -3.65 8.33
N MET A 56 25.40 -4.17 7.32
CA MET A 56 24.22 -5.02 7.46
C MET A 56 24.56 -6.44 7.96
N THR A 57 25.85 -6.79 8.07
CA THR A 57 26.29 -8.11 8.57
C THR A 57 26.17 -8.24 10.08
N ASN A 58 26.24 -7.13 10.82
CA ASN A 58 26.22 -7.14 12.29
C ASN A 58 25.20 -6.10 12.78
N TYR A 59 23.93 -6.35 12.47
CA TYR A 59 22.84 -5.44 12.79
C TYR A 59 22.30 -5.69 14.20
N GLU A 60 22.46 -4.71 15.10
CA GLU A 60 21.95 -4.75 16.49
C GLU A 60 20.86 -3.67 16.70
N GLU A 61 20.09 -3.75 17.80
CA GLU A 61 19.04 -2.77 18.13
C GLU A 61 19.58 -1.34 18.27
N SER A 62 20.81 -1.19 18.77
CA SER A 62 21.53 0.09 18.83
C SER A 62 21.69 0.75 17.45
N ASP A 63 21.60 -0.04 16.38
CA ASP A 63 21.83 0.39 15.01
C ASP A 63 20.59 1.00 14.36
N GLU A 64 19.41 0.88 14.97
CA GLU A 64 18.16 1.44 14.49
C GLU A 64 18.08 2.97 14.60
N TYR A 65 19.07 3.56 15.28
CA TYR A 65 19.16 4.99 15.57
C TYR A 65 20.29 5.65 14.78
N CYS A 66 20.08 6.90 14.41
CA CYS A 66 21.13 7.70 13.81
C CYS A 66 22.19 8.10 14.88
N PRO A 67 23.49 7.82 14.67
CA PRO A 67 24.56 8.09 15.66
C PRO A 67 24.82 9.58 15.91
N HIS A 68 24.08 10.48 15.26
CA HIS A 68 24.28 11.91 15.35
C HIS A 68 23.13 12.67 16.01
N CYS A 69 21.93 12.09 16.06
CA CYS A 69 20.73 12.78 16.55
C CYS A 69 19.70 11.85 17.18
N ASP A 70 20.08 10.58 17.41
CA ASP A 70 19.25 9.54 18.03
C ASP A 70 17.88 9.36 17.36
N ASN A 71 17.82 9.67 16.06
CA ASN A 71 16.60 9.51 15.30
C ASN A 71 16.43 8.04 14.90
N HIS A 72 15.37 7.41 15.40
CA HIS A 72 14.95 6.07 14.99
C HIS A 72 14.51 6.09 13.53
N TYR A 73 15.26 5.40 12.66
CA TYR A 73 15.00 5.39 11.22
C TYR A 73 14.32 4.12 10.72
N VAL A 74 14.28 3.06 11.55
CA VAL A 74 13.54 1.82 11.27
C VAL A 74 12.13 1.94 11.83
N ILE A 75 11.27 2.59 11.06
CA ILE A 75 9.85 2.77 11.42
C ILE A 75 8.96 2.08 10.40
N GLU A 76 7.75 1.70 10.82
CA GLU A 76 6.75 1.11 9.93
C GLU A 76 6.45 2.02 8.75
N ALA A 77 6.57 1.50 7.53
CA ALA A 77 6.38 2.28 6.31
C ALA A 77 4.91 2.67 6.12
N LYS A 78 4.63 3.97 6.02
CA LYS A 78 3.31 4.51 5.67
C LYS A 78 3.20 4.64 4.16
N THR A 79 2.42 3.76 3.54
CA THR A 79 2.09 3.83 2.12
C THR A 79 0.83 4.67 1.90
N PRO A 80 0.71 5.38 0.77
CA PRO A 80 -0.52 6.10 0.43
C PRO A 80 -1.62 5.07 0.12
N ALA A 81 -2.59 4.92 1.02
CA ALA A 81 -3.76 4.10 0.76
C ALA A 81 -4.70 4.83 -0.23
N PRO A 82 -5.14 4.20 -1.33
CA PRO A 82 -6.15 4.79 -2.20
C PRO A 82 -7.49 4.77 -1.48
N VAL A 83 -7.89 5.90 -0.90
CA VAL A 83 -9.25 6.08 -0.40
C VAL A 83 -10.14 6.31 -1.62
N LEU A 84 -10.82 5.25 -2.09
CA LEU A 84 -11.94 5.38 -3.02
C LEU A 84 -13.11 6.03 -2.25
N GLY A 85 -13.17 7.36 -2.28
CA GLY A 85 -14.34 8.10 -1.81
C GLY A 85 -15.49 7.87 -2.78
N VAL A 86 -16.44 6.99 -2.44
CA VAL A 86 -17.74 7.01 -3.09
C VAL A 86 -18.50 8.20 -2.50
N GLU A 87 -18.50 9.32 -3.20
CA GLU A 87 -19.39 10.44 -2.89
C GLU A 87 -20.81 9.98 -3.20
N GLY A 88 -21.61 9.74 -2.16
CA GLY A 88 -23.01 9.35 -2.30
C GLY A 88 -23.81 10.49 -2.90
N GLU A 89 -23.98 10.48 -4.22
CA GLU A 89 -24.83 11.41 -4.96
C GLU A 89 -26.30 11.26 -4.52
N ASP A 90 -26.90 12.38 -4.10
CA ASP A 90 -28.20 12.51 -3.44
C ASP A 90 -29.40 11.84 -4.16
N ALA A 91 -30.01 10.85 -3.53
CA ALA A 91 -31.14 10.07 -4.05
C ALA A 91 -32.54 10.78 -4.04
N ARG A 92 -32.63 12.12 -4.12
CA ARG A 92 -33.91 12.86 -3.96
C ARG A 92 -34.34 13.78 -5.12
N VAL A 93 -33.70 13.71 -6.28
CA VAL A 93 -34.06 14.51 -7.48
C VAL A 93 -35.03 13.81 -8.43
N ASP A 94 -35.42 12.55 -8.19
CA ASP A 94 -36.33 11.80 -9.08
C ASP A 94 -37.80 11.79 -8.63
N ALA A 95 -38.41 12.97 -8.54
CA ALA A 95 -39.87 13.12 -8.36
C ALA A 95 -40.63 13.26 -9.70
N ARG A 96 -40.01 12.94 -10.85
CA ARG A 96 -40.55 13.27 -12.20
C ARG A 96 -40.95 12.08 -13.07
N TYR A 97 -40.96 10.85 -12.56
CA TYR A 97 -41.52 9.70 -13.28
C TYR A 97 -42.85 9.25 -12.68
N VAL A 98 -43.88 10.08 -12.85
CA VAL A 98 -45.26 9.60 -12.85
C VAL A 98 -45.46 8.88 -14.19
N PHE A 99 -45.32 7.56 -14.19
CA PHE A 99 -45.71 6.73 -15.33
C PHE A 99 -47.08 6.12 -15.02
N ASP A 100 -48.12 6.74 -15.57
CA ASP A 100 -49.50 6.25 -15.53
C ASP A 100 -49.68 5.16 -16.59
N THR A 101 -49.58 3.90 -16.16
CA THR A 101 -50.05 2.75 -16.96
C THR A 101 -50.85 1.82 -16.07
N GLY A 102 -52.18 1.88 -16.24
CA GLY A 102 -53.16 1.18 -15.42
C GLY A 102 -53.04 -0.34 -15.45
N LEU A 103 -52.43 -0.90 -14.40
CA LEU A 103 -52.45 -2.34 -14.10
C LEU A 103 -52.94 -2.55 -12.67
N ARG A 104 -54.08 -3.25 -12.57
CA ARG A 104 -54.76 -3.65 -11.35
C ARG A 104 -53.83 -4.46 -10.44
N MET A 105 -53.56 -3.97 -9.23
CA MET A 105 -53.01 -4.81 -8.16
C MET A 105 -54.14 -5.60 -7.50
N ILE A 106 -54.19 -6.91 -7.80
CA ILE A 106 -54.88 -7.90 -6.98
C ILE A 106 -53.90 -8.46 -5.96
N GLY A 107 -54.28 -8.38 -4.68
CA GLY A 107 -53.99 -9.41 -3.70
C GLY A 107 -52.58 -9.42 -3.10
N SER A 108 -52.51 -8.85 -1.90
CA SER A 108 -51.62 -9.26 -0.81
C SER A 108 -51.28 -10.76 -0.82
N LEU A 109 -49.99 -11.10 -0.73
CA LEU A 109 -49.55 -12.31 -0.04
C LEU A 109 -48.14 -12.07 0.52
N THR A 110 -48.12 -11.94 1.85
CA THR A 110 -46.98 -12.13 2.72
C THR A 110 -46.38 -13.53 2.51
N LEU A 111 -45.08 -13.63 2.29
CA LEU A 111 -44.32 -14.79 2.76
C LEU A 111 -42.84 -14.41 2.93
N SER A 112 -42.52 -13.96 4.13
CA SER A 112 -41.24 -14.25 4.75
C SER A 112 -41.01 -15.76 4.74
N GLN A 113 -39.91 -16.23 4.15
CA GLN A 113 -39.00 -17.22 4.73
C GLN A 113 -37.93 -17.61 3.72
N ASP A 114 -36.70 -17.34 4.16
CA ASP A 114 -35.50 -18.18 4.04
C ASP A 114 -35.66 -19.48 3.25
N ALA A 115 -34.86 -19.65 2.19
CA ALA A 115 -34.27 -20.94 1.83
C ALA A 115 -33.17 -20.75 0.78
N GLU A 116 -31.97 -21.14 1.19
CA GLU A 116 -30.74 -21.41 0.45
C GLU A 116 -30.78 -21.40 -1.10
N ARG A 117 -29.82 -20.68 -1.69
CA ARG A 117 -29.08 -21.13 -2.88
C ARG A 117 -27.66 -20.54 -2.89
N ARG A 118 -26.72 -21.27 -2.29
CA ARG A 118 -25.30 -21.28 -2.73
C ARG A 118 -25.21 -22.27 -3.90
N PRO A 119 -24.42 -21.99 -4.96
CA PRO A 119 -23.07 -22.56 -4.94
C PRO A 119 -22.01 -21.74 -5.72
N SER A 120 -20.80 -21.64 -5.18
CA SER A 120 -19.55 -21.82 -5.96
C SER A 120 -18.32 -21.61 -5.08
N GLN A 121 -17.79 -22.71 -4.53
CA GLN A 121 -16.41 -22.78 -4.06
C GLN A 121 -15.82 -24.05 -4.68
N ALA A 122 -14.85 -23.88 -5.60
CA ALA A 122 -13.72 -24.79 -5.87
C ALA A 122 -13.12 -24.53 -7.26
N CYS A 123 -12.07 -23.70 -7.33
CA CYS A 123 -11.00 -23.90 -8.29
C CYS A 123 -9.75 -24.24 -7.49
N ALA A 124 -9.28 -25.48 -7.62
CA ALA A 124 -8.16 -26.08 -6.90
C ALA A 124 -6.80 -25.68 -7.51
N PRO A 125 -5.69 -25.78 -6.76
CA PRO A 125 -4.37 -26.03 -7.33
C PRO A 125 -4.02 -27.54 -7.28
N PRO A 126 -3.39 -28.12 -8.32
CA PRO A 126 -2.80 -29.45 -8.20
C PRO A 126 -1.39 -29.37 -7.61
N VAL A 127 -1.12 -30.23 -6.61
CA VAL A 127 0.23 -30.55 -6.15
C VAL A 127 0.45 -32.07 -6.29
N ALA A 128 1.44 -32.46 -7.10
CA ALA A 128 2.13 -33.75 -7.11
C ALA A 128 3.47 -33.46 -7.83
N VAL A 129 4.65 -33.41 -7.18
CA VAL A 129 5.43 -34.47 -6.53
C VAL A 129 5.59 -35.71 -7.42
N PHE A 130 6.73 -35.76 -8.11
CA PHE A 130 7.44 -36.96 -8.51
C PHE A 130 8.85 -36.88 -7.90
#